data_AF-A0AAF0Z285-F1
#
_entry.id   AF-A0AAF0Z285-F1
#
_cell.length_a   1.000
_cell.length_b   1.000
_cell.length_c   1.000
_cell.angle_alpha   90.00
_cell.angle_beta   90.00
_cell.angle_gamma   90.00
#
_symmetry.space_group_name_H-M   'P 1'
#
loop_
_entity.id
_entity.type
_entity.pdbx_description
1 polymer ?
#
loop_
_entity_poly.entity_id
_entity_poly.type
_entity_poly.pdbx_seq_one_letter_code
_entity_poly.pdbx_strand_id
1 'polypeptide(L)'
;MTTRRYTKNLFATSTAAVLALGLLAGCSSGGSLEDYCKEGEALSSGDFAQDIDPNDPDAMKAAFDDIVTKVKDIDAPDEIKDDWNVLVESVEKLNDGMKDLDLTDADDQAKFMELTTELNSDEVTAASDRVTTFNDENCEA
;
A
#
# COMPACT_ATOMS: atom_id res chain seq x y z
N MET A 1 60.44 43.83 5.57
CA MET A 1 60.27 43.20 4.24
C MET A 1 59.91 41.74 4.49
N THR A 2 58.61 41.39 4.49
CA THR A 2 57.91 40.59 3.45
C THR A 2 58.57 39.22 3.22
N THR A 3 57.91 38.06 3.39
CA THR A 3 56.73 37.54 2.63
C THR A 3 56.27 36.20 3.31
N ARG A 4 54.98 35.98 3.69
CA ARG A 4 53.95 35.09 3.05
C ARG A 4 54.51 33.73 2.53
N ARG A 5 53.91 32.53 2.69
CA ARG A 5 52.55 32.04 3.04
C ARG A 5 52.53 30.49 2.91
N TYR A 6 51.54 29.82 3.53
CA TYR A 6 51.02 28.45 3.24
C TYR A 6 51.96 27.26 3.55
N THR A 7 51.52 26.09 4.02
CA THR A 7 50.22 25.41 3.89
C THR A 7 50.10 24.34 4.98
N LYS A 8 48.87 24.12 5.44
CA LYS A 8 48.43 23.09 6.39
C LYS A 8 48.76 21.69 5.87
N ASN A 9 49.35 20.82 6.70
CA ASN A 9 49.28 19.37 6.56
C ASN A 9 49.07 18.79 7.97
N LEU A 10 47.81 18.75 8.40
CA LEU A 10 47.40 17.98 9.55
C LEU A 10 47.09 16.56 9.08
N PHE A 11 47.83 15.64 9.66
CA PHE A 11 47.67 14.21 9.51
C PHE A 11 46.33 13.74 10.06
N ALA A 12 45.73 12.80 9.31
CA ALA A 12 44.98 11.62 9.75
C ALA A 12 44.00 11.77 10.94
N THR A 13 42.73 11.45 10.69
CA THR A 13 42.13 10.21 11.24
C THR A 13 40.85 9.90 10.49
N SER A 14 40.73 8.64 10.07
CA SER A 14 39.57 8.06 9.44
C SER A 14 38.39 8.01 10.40
N THR A 15 37.24 8.50 9.94
CA THR A 15 35.94 8.07 10.44
C THR A 15 35.05 7.87 9.21
N ALA A 16 35.27 6.75 8.52
CA ALA A 16 34.22 6.19 7.69
C ALA A 16 33.10 5.79 8.65
N ALA A 17 32.03 6.57 8.70
CA ALA A 17 30.81 6.17 9.37
C ALA A 17 30.26 4.97 8.58
N VAL A 18 30.57 3.78 9.07
CA VAL A 18 29.92 2.54 8.66
C VAL A 18 28.47 2.67 9.13
N LEU A 19 27.58 3.12 8.24
CA LEU A 19 26.14 2.93 8.41
C LEU A 19 25.84 1.45 8.21
N ALA A 20 26.16 0.66 9.23
CA ALA A 20 25.59 -0.65 9.47
C ALA A 20 24.22 -0.41 10.11
N LEU A 21 23.21 -0.12 9.29
CA LEU A 21 21.82 -0.34 9.67
C LEU A 21 21.47 -1.75 9.18
N GLY A 22 21.19 -2.60 10.17
CA GLY A 22 21.06 -4.04 10.03
C GLY A 22 20.09 -4.42 8.93
N LEU A 23 20.60 -5.21 8.00
CA LEU A 23 19.81 -6.26 7.33
C LEU A 23 19.22 -7.13 8.45
N LEU A 24 18.02 -6.79 8.90
CA LEU A 24 17.17 -7.66 9.69
C LEU A 24 16.71 -8.81 8.78
N ALA A 25 17.64 -9.72 8.52
CA ALA A 25 17.29 -11.08 8.16
C ALA A 25 16.58 -11.69 9.38
N GLY A 26 15.24 -11.70 9.33
CA GLY A 26 14.40 -12.55 10.16
C GLY A 26 13.82 -11.92 11.43
N CYS A 27 12.63 -11.30 11.28
CA CYS A 27 11.56 -11.49 12.24
C CYS A 27 10.38 -12.11 11.48
N SER A 28 10.30 -13.43 11.51
CA SER A 28 9.27 -14.22 10.84
C SER A 28 7.97 -14.13 11.63
N SER A 29 7.12 -13.16 11.26
CA SER A 29 5.68 -13.19 11.56
C SER A 29 4.81 -12.36 10.58
N GLY A 30 5.41 -11.77 9.54
CA GLY A 30 4.73 -11.22 8.37
C GLY A 30 5.19 -11.93 7.10
N GLY A 31 4.38 -11.87 6.04
CA GLY A 31 4.60 -12.53 4.76
C GLY A 31 5.96 -12.17 4.18
N SER A 32 6.52 -13.05 3.32
CA SER A 32 7.78 -12.71 2.69
C SER A 32 7.57 -11.49 1.78
N LEU A 33 8.50 -10.52 1.81
CA LEU A 33 8.43 -9.31 0.99
C LEU A 33 8.24 -9.65 -0.51
N GLU A 34 8.89 -10.72 -0.96
CA GLU A 34 8.79 -11.20 -2.35
C GLU A 34 7.40 -11.74 -2.68
N ASP A 35 6.77 -12.49 -1.78
CA ASP A 35 5.38 -12.96 -1.95
C ASP A 35 4.41 -11.78 -1.92
N TYR A 36 4.57 -10.84 -0.96
CA TYR A 36 3.75 -9.63 -0.87
C TYR A 36 3.80 -8.80 -2.16
N CYS A 37 5.00 -8.48 -2.66
CA CYS A 37 5.15 -7.69 -3.88
C CYS A 37 4.52 -8.37 -5.09
N LYS A 38 4.68 -9.70 -5.21
CA LYS A 38 4.10 -10.49 -6.30
C LYS A 38 2.57 -10.55 -6.26
N GLU A 39 2.00 -10.70 -5.07
CA GLU A 39 0.55 -10.72 -4.88
C GLU A 39 -0.06 -9.32 -5.10
N GLY A 40 0.62 -8.26 -4.66
CA GLY A 40 0.25 -6.87 -4.91
C GLY A 40 0.26 -6.49 -6.40
N GLU A 41 1.25 -6.96 -7.17
CA GLU A 41 1.32 -6.76 -8.62
C GLU A 41 0.15 -7.43 -9.36
N ALA A 42 -0.26 -8.62 -8.92
CA ALA A 42 -1.42 -9.31 -9.49
C ALA A 42 -2.72 -8.52 -9.29
N LEU A 43 -2.83 -7.75 -8.20
CA LEU A 43 -3.96 -6.83 -7.98
C LEU A 43 -3.84 -5.57 -8.84
N SER A 44 -2.66 -4.95 -8.95
CA SER A 44 -2.49 -3.68 -9.67
C SER A 44 -2.56 -3.82 -11.19
N SER A 45 -2.21 -4.99 -11.74
CA SER A 45 -2.30 -5.30 -13.18
C SER A 45 -3.73 -5.26 -13.74
N GLY A 46 -4.74 -5.30 -12.87
CA GLY A 46 -6.15 -5.28 -13.28
C GLY A 46 -6.58 -6.58 -13.98
N ASP A 47 -5.78 -7.65 -13.90
CA ASP A 47 -6.13 -8.96 -14.46
C ASP A 47 -7.47 -9.48 -13.90
N PHE A 48 -7.79 -9.14 -12.66
CA PHE A 48 -9.08 -9.47 -12.05
C PHE A 48 -10.30 -8.82 -12.74
N ALA A 49 -10.09 -7.68 -13.41
CA ALA A 49 -11.17 -6.90 -14.03
C ALA A 49 -11.44 -7.29 -15.48
N GLN A 50 -10.54 -8.06 -16.11
CA GLN A 50 -10.62 -8.39 -17.54
C GLN A 50 -11.80 -9.30 -17.90
N ASP A 51 -12.28 -10.10 -16.95
CA ASP A 51 -13.36 -11.07 -17.14
C ASP A 51 -14.72 -10.62 -16.57
N ILE A 52 -14.81 -9.40 -16.01
CA ILE A 52 -16.05 -8.87 -15.42
C ILE A 52 -16.93 -8.29 -16.52
N ASP A 53 -18.17 -8.78 -16.67
CA ASP A 53 -19.17 -8.11 -17.51
C ASP A 53 -19.71 -6.86 -16.78
N PRO A 54 -19.43 -5.64 -17.26
CA PRO A 54 -19.89 -4.41 -16.62
C PRO A 54 -21.42 -4.22 -16.72
N ASN A 55 -22.12 -5.03 -17.52
CA ASN A 55 -23.58 -4.99 -17.66
C ASN A 55 -24.28 -6.02 -16.78
N ASP A 56 -23.53 -6.82 -16.02
CA ASP A 56 -24.05 -7.79 -15.06
C ASP A 56 -23.73 -7.31 -13.62
N PRO A 57 -24.70 -6.69 -12.93
CA PRO A 57 -24.51 -6.18 -11.57
C PRO A 57 -24.16 -7.27 -10.56
N ASP A 58 -24.53 -8.53 -10.80
CA ASP A 58 -24.21 -9.63 -9.89
C ASP A 58 -22.78 -10.13 -10.14
N ALA A 59 -22.33 -10.16 -11.40
CA ALA A 59 -20.92 -10.41 -11.74
C ALA A 59 -19.99 -9.34 -11.15
N MET A 60 -20.41 -8.07 -11.18
CA MET A 60 -19.65 -6.96 -10.59
C MET A 60 -19.55 -7.07 -9.06
N LYS A 61 -20.65 -7.43 -8.37
CA LYS A 61 -20.63 -7.66 -6.92
C LYS A 61 -19.72 -8.84 -6.56
N ALA A 62 -19.85 -9.97 -7.27
CA ALA A 62 -19.02 -11.15 -7.04
C ALA A 62 -17.53 -10.86 -7.25
N ALA A 63 -17.19 -10.06 -8.26
CA ALA A 63 -15.82 -9.65 -8.48
C ALA A 63 -15.29 -8.73 -7.37
N PHE A 64 -16.12 -7.83 -6.84
CA PHE A 64 -15.74 -6.99 -5.72
C PHE A 64 -15.51 -7.79 -4.43
N ASP A 65 -16.36 -8.77 -4.13
CA ASP A 65 -16.18 -9.73 -3.04
C ASP A 65 -14.86 -10.53 -3.19
N ASP A 66 -14.52 -10.95 -4.41
CA ASP A 66 -13.28 -11.66 -4.71
C ASP A 66 -12.04 -10.78 -4.51
N ILE A 67 -12.08 -9.50 -4.92
CA ILE A 67 -11.00 -8.54 -4.68
C ILE A 67 -10.78 -8.33 -3.19
N VAL A 68 -11.85 -8.11 -2.42
CA VAL A 68 -11.77 -7.95 -0.96
C VAL A 68 -11.09 -9.16 -0.33
N THR A 69 -11.49 -10.37 -0.75
CA THR A 69 -10.90 -11.62 -0.26
C THR A 69 -9.41 -11.70 -0.59
N LYS A 70 -9.03 -11.41 -1.84
CA LYS A 70 -7.62 -11.42 -2.28
C LYS A 70 -6.78 -10.39 -1.52
N VAL A 71 -7.26 -9.15 -1.38
CA VAL A 71 -6.56 -8.08 -0.66
C VAL A 71 -6.36 -8.44 0.82
N LYS A 72 -7.35 -9.09 1.42
CA LYS A 72 -7.28 -9.58 2.81
C LYS A 72 -6.30 -10.72 3.00
N ASP A 73 -6.19 -11.60 2.01
CA ASP A 73 -5.32 -12.78 2.07
C ASP A 73 -3.83 -12.44 1.88
N ILE A 74 -3.52 -11.22 1.39
CA ILE A 74 -2.14 -10.73 1.28
C ILE A 74 -1.55 -10.51 2.68
N ASP A 75 -0.46 -11.21 2.96
CA ASP A 75 0.29 -11.06 4.21
C ASP A 75 1.32 -9.93 4.08
N ALA A 76 0.91 -8.72 4.46
CA ALA A 76 1.75 -7.54 4.40
C ALA A 76 2.95 -7.60 5.38
N PRO A 77 4.13 -7.08 4.99
CA PRO A 77 5.29 -6.96 5.87
C PRO A 77 4.96 -6.18 7.15
N ASP A 78 5.59 -6.57 8.27
CA ASP A 78 5.35 -5.97 9.59
C ASP A 78 5.49 -4.43 9.62
N GLU A 79 6.32 -3.86 8.73
CA GLU A 79 6.53 -2.41 8.62
C GLU A 79 5.31 -1.63 8.12
N ILE A 80 4.49 -2.24 7.25
CA ILE A 80 3.27 -1.63 6.68
C ILE A 80 1.99 -2.36 7.07
N LYS A 81 2.06 -3.37 7.94
CA LYS A 81 0.92 -4.22 8.29
C LYS A 81 -0.27 -3.45 8.84
N ASP A 82 -0.04 -2.47 9.71
CA ASP A 82 -1.11 -1.64 10.26
C ASP A 82 -1.77 -0.77 9.18
N ASP A 83 -0.96 -0.22 8.27
CA ASP A 83 -1.45 0.57 7.13
C ASP A 83 -2.22 -0.29 6.14
N TRP A 84 -1.72 -1.49 5.85
CA TRP A 84 -2.40 -2.47 5.02
C TRP A 84 -3.76 -2.86 5.61
N ASN A 85 -3.83 -3.10 6.93
CA ASN A 85 -5.09 -3.40 7.61
C ASN A 85 -6.10 -2.25 7.49
N VAL A 86 -5.66 -0.99 7.60
CA VAL A 86 -6.53 0.18 7.37
C VAL A 86 -7.13 0.15 5.95
N LEU A 87 -6.33 -0.18 4.94
CA LEU A 87 -6.80 -0.30 3.56
C LEU A 87 -7.79 -1.47 3.41
N VAL A 88 -7.46 -2.65 3.93
CA VAL A 88 -8.32 -3.85 3.91
C VAL A 88 -9.68 -3.53 4.56
N GLU A 89 -9.67 -2.99 5.78
CA GLU A 89 -10.89 -2.65 6.52
C GLU A 89 -11.76 -1.62 5.77
N SER A 90 -11.13 -0.68 5.08
CA SER A 90 -11.84 0.35 4.31
C SER A 90 -12.53 -0.24 3.07
N VAL A 91 -11.86 -1.16 2.35
CA VAL A 91 -12.45 -1.86 1.20
C VAL A 91 -13.53 -2.84 1.66
N GLU A 92 -13.34 -3.53 2.79
CA GLU A 92 -14.37 -4.39 3.41
C GLU A 92 -15.62 -3.58 3.76
N LYS A 93 -15.48 -2.42 4.41
CA LYS A 93 -16.59 -1.52 4.74
C LYS A 93 -17.33 -1.06 3.48
N LEU A 94 -16.61 -0.67 2.42
CA LEU A 94 -17.24 -0.29 1.16
C LEU A 94 -18.04 -1.47 0.59
N ASN A 95 -17.43 -2.66 0.54
CA ASN A 95 -18.08 -3.86 0.01
C ASN A 95 -19.35 -4.22 0.79
N ASP A 96 -19.26 -4.27 2.11
CA ASP A 96 -20.41 -4.56 2.96
C ASP A 96 -21.49 -3.48 2.85
N GLY A 97 -21.09 -2.21 2.76
CA GLY A 97 -22.00 -1.09 2.55
C GLY A 97 -22.71 -1.12 1.19
N MET A 98 -22.10 -1.71 0.16
CA MET A 98 -22.68 -1.81 -1.18
C MET A 98 -23.67 -2.97 -1.36
N LYS A 99 -23.58 -4.04 -0.55
CA LYS A 99 -24.40 -5.26 -0.73
C LYS A 99 -25.90 -4.99 -0.71
N ASP A 100 -26.33 -3.99 0.05
CA ASP A 100 -27.73 -3.64 0.24
C ASP A 100 -28.20 -2.45 -0.60
N LEU A 101 -27.33 -1.85 -1.43
CA LEU A 101 -27.67 -0.66 -2.21
C LEU A 101 -28.30 -0.99 -3.56
N ASP A 102 -29.40 -0.31 -3.89
CA ASP A 102 -29.92 -0.23 -5.25
C ASP A 102 -29.40 1.04 -5.93
N LEU A 103 -28.38 0.91 -6.78
CA LEU A 103 -27.79 2.06 -7.48
C LEU A 103 -28.72 2.71 -8.52
N THR A 104 -29.94 2.17 -8.73
CA THR A 104 -30.99 2.84 -9.51
C THR A 104 -31.86 3.79 -8.67
N ASP A 105 -31.79 3.68 -7.34
CA ASP A 105 -32.44 4.55 -6.37
C ASP A 105 -31.56 5.77 -6.02
N ALA A 106 -32.18 6.93 -5.83
CA ALA A 106 -31.44 8.18 -5.59
C ALA A 106 -30.86 8.28 -4.17
N ASP A 107 -31.53 7.71 -3.17
CA ASP A 107 -31.07 7.73 -1.78
C ASP A 107 -29.89 6.76 -1.61
N ASP A 108 -29.94 5.61 -2.28
CA ASP A 108 -28.84 4.63 -2.25
C ASP A 108 -27.62 5.09 -3.06
N GLN A 109 -27.82 5.84 -4.15
CA GLN A 109 -26.71 6.56 -4.81
C GLN A 109 -26.03 7.57 -3.88
N ALA A 110 -26.80 8.28 -3.05
CA ALA A 110 -26.23 9.21 -2.08
C ALA A 110 -25.42 8.50 -1.00
N LYS A 111 -25.90 7.35 -0.50
CA LYS A 111 -25.16 6.50 0.44
C LYS A 111 -23.89 5.93 -0.19
N PHE A 112 -23.93 5.52 -1.46
CA PHE A 112 -22.73 5.07 -2.18
C PHE A 112 -21.67 6.19 -2.25
N MET A 113 -22.07 7.42 -2.56
CA MET A 113 -21.15 8.56 -2.54
C MET A 113 -20.57 8.82 -1.13
N GLU A 114 -21.35 8.68 -0.07
CA GLU A 114 -20.88 8.79 1.31
C GLU A 114 -19.83 7.71 1.64
N LEU A 115 -20.10 6.44 1.30
CA LEU A 115 -19.15 5.33 1.49
C LEU A 115 -17.83 5.57 0.74
N THR A 116 -17.90 6.03 -0.51
CA THR A 116 -16.67 6.36 -1.27
C THR A 116 -15.94 7.59 -0.72
N THR A 117 -16.63 8.50 -0.03
CA THR A 117 -15.98 9.64 0.64
C THR A 117 -15.17 9.16 1.84
N GLU A 118 -15.63 8.14 2.57
CA GLU A 118 -14.92 7.56 3.70
C GLU A 118 -13.57 6.91 3.28
N LEU A 119 -13.52 6.35 2.07
CA LEU A 119 -12.26 5.88 1.46
C LEU A 119 -11.23 6.99 1.21
N ASN A 120 -11.67 8.25 1.18
CA ASN A 120 -10.81 9.42 1.02
C ASN A 120 -10.57 10.13 2.37
N SER A 121 -10.84 9.46 3.49
CA SER A 121 -10.48 10.00 4.81
C SER A 121 -8.97 10.19 4.94
N ASP A 122 -8.56 11.11 5.82
CA ASP A 122 -7.14 11.39 6.08
C ASP A 122 -6.37 10.14 6.51
N GLU A 123 -7.03 9.24 7.25
CA GLU A 123 -6.45 7.98 7.71
C GLU A 123 -6.16 7.01 6.55
N VAL A 124 -7.15 6.77 5.70
CA VAL A 124 -7.01 5.88 4.53
C VAL A 124 -6.01 6.45 3.53
N THR A 125 -6.05 7.76 3.30
CA THR A 125 -5.10 8.45 2.42
C THR A 125 -3.67 8.29 2.94
N ALA A 126 -3.45 8.54 4.24
CA ALA A 126 -2.13 8.42 4.83
C ALA A 126 -1.61 6.97 4.85
N ALA A 127 -2.48 5.98 5.07
CA ALA A 127 -2.13 4.56 4.97
C ALA A 127 -1.77 4.18 3.52
N SER A 128 -2.55 4.65 2.55
CA SER A 128 -2.29 4.44 1.11
C SER A 128 -0.94 5.03 0.68
N ASP A 129 -0.61 6.25 1.13
CA ASP A 129 0.67 6.89 0.82
C ASP A 129 1.86 6.12 1.41
N ARG A 130 1.72 5.60 2.64
CA ARG A 130 2.76 4.79 3.30
C ARG A 130 2.97 3.45 2.60
N VAL A 131 1.89 2.74 2.26
CA VAL A 131 1.96 1.49 1.47
C VAL A 131 2.58 1.75 0.10
N THR A 132 2.19 2.82 -0.58
CA THR A 132 2.75 3.18 -1.90
C THR A 132 4.24 3.47 -1.79
N THR A 133 4.65 4.28 -0.83
CA THR A 133 6.07 4.60 -0.60
C THR A 133 6.87 3.33 -0.30
N PHE A 134 6.34 2.44 0.54
CA PHE A 134 6.98 1.17 0.85
C PHE A 134 7.12 0.30 -0.41
N ASN A 135 6.09 0.21 -1.24
CA ASN A 135 6.14 -0.55 -2.48
C ASN A 135 7.17 0.02 -3.46
N ASP A 136 7.23 1.34 -3.63
CA ASP A 136 8.21 1.99 -4.49
C ASP A 136 9.66 1.76 -4.03
N GLU A 137 9.88 1.62 -2.71
CA GLU A 137 11.19 1.39 -2.11
C GLU A 137 11.60 -0.09 -2.09
N ASN A 138 10.65 -1.01 -2.02
CA ASN A 138 10.90 -2.42 -1.68
C ASN A 138 10.44 -3.43 -2.72
N CYS A 139 9.45 -3.08 -3.55
CA CYS A 139 9.00 -3.90 -4.68
C CYS A 139 9.70 -3.41 -5.96
N GLU A 140 10.28 -4.33 -6.73
CA GLU A 140 10.90 -3.96 -8.02
C GLU A 140 9.83 -3.40 -8.98
N ALA A 141 10.18 -2.33 -9.70
CA ALA A 141 9.33 -1.68 -10.71
C ALA A 141 9.38 -2.36 -12.08
#